data_AF-A0A2V2RNL8-F1
#
_entry.id   AF-A0A2V2RNL8-F1
#
_cell.length_a   1.000
_cell.length_b   1.000
_cell.length_c   1.000
_cell.angle_alpha   90.00
_cell.angle_beta   90.00
_cell.angle_gamma   90.00
#
_symmetry.space_group_name_H-M   'P 1'
#
loop_
_entity.id
_entity.type
_entity.pdbx_description
1 polymer ?
#
loop_
_entity_poly.entity_id
_entity_poly.type
_entity_poly.pdbx_seq_one_letter_code
_entity_poly.pdbx_strand_id
1 'polypeptide(L)'
;MKKLKFICFLFIIILFLCIQYDNQWHYSGNLRIPISLDLKREEAIDEASFAADLQDHLLESEERYRLLPDSLNGKIISTDLACHLYKPFAALSNAKDRLKYFFSTRIPASWFMNYVYYKKLVEIKDLKEQEGQEKMNVVFLAGGDGSGKTSAVRYLGLPIIENADVIRDATMSSSFEYHKKVIEKTLELGFEVTIIYVFRPIELALEANISRAEEEGRIRPIGEIVDAHYRAQQNVVKLIEFFGDKIEFLVIDNRRSFQDIHVVDNPVEFLTSTEVYYMSREIVMNRALLTYAKQNKEEISEPIIEVLEHKLNLSSTNIQANDLNQEGAHWFKHIRKLIDTLAMKFKAKGHA
;
A
#
# COMPACT_ATOMS: atom_id res chain seq x y z
N MET A 1 -34.26 23.37 -37.78
CA MET A 1 -32.91 22.77 -37.95
C MET A 1 -31.91 23.05 -36.81
N LYS A 2 -31.85 24.25 -36.20
CA LYS A 2 -30.88 24.54 -35.12
C LYS A 2 -31.11 23.77 -33.80
N LYS A 3 -32.38 23.54 -33.40
CA LYS A 3 -32.73 22.77 -32.18
C LYS A 3 -32.34 21.28 -32.26
N LEU A 4 -32.46 20.65 -33.44
CA LEU A 4 -32.12 19.23 -33.62
C LEU A 4 -30.60 18.99 -33.56
N LYS A 5 -29.80 19.93 -34.07
CA LYS A 5 -28.33 19.89 -33.96
C LYS A 5 -27.84 20.07 -32.51
N PHE A 6 -28.53 20.90 -31.72
CA PHE A 6 -28.20 21.09 -30.30
C PHE A 6 -28.52 19.84 -29.47
N ILE A 7 -29.65 19.18 -29.74
CA ILE A 7 -30.03 17.93 -29.06
C ILE A 7 -29.06 16.80 -29.41
N CYS A 8 -28.66 16.63 -30.68
CA CYS A 8 -27.65 15.63 -31.05
C CYS A 8 -26.27 15.92 -30.42
N PHE A 9 -25.88 17.19 -30.32
CA PHE A 9 -24.60 17.57 -29.68
C PHE A 9 -24.62 17.32 -28.17
N LEU A 10 -25.74 17.61 -27.50
CA LEU A 10 -25.92 17.31 -26.07
C LEU A 10 -25.96 15.80 -25.83
N PHE A 11 -26.60 15.02 -26.73
CA PHE A 11 -26.61 13.56 -26.65
C PHE A 11 -25.22 12.96 -26.85
N ILE A 12 -24.42 13.50 -27.77
CA ILE A 12 -23.02 13.07 -27.97
C ILE A 12 -22.17 13.42 -26.75
N ILE A 13 -22.34 14.59 -26.15
CA ILE A 13 -21.64 14.97 -24.92
C ILE A 13 -22.06 14.09 -23.74
N ILE A 14 -23.35 13.77 -23.60
CA ILE A 14 -23.84 12.85 -22.56
C ILE A 14 -23.32 11.43 -22.83
N LEU A 15 -23.26 10.97 -24.09
CA LEU A 15 -22.63 9.69 -24.45
C LEU A 15 -21.14 9.70 -24.13
N PHE A 16 -20.43 10.80 -24.40
CA PHE A 16 -19.00 10.96 -24.12
C PHE A 16 -18.71 11.05 -22.61
N LEU A 17 -19.59 11.71 -21.86
CA LEU A 17 -19.53 11.80 -20.40
C LEU A 17 -19.91 10.47 -19.72
N CYS A 18 -20.82 9.69 -20.32
CA CYS A 18 -21.13 8.32 -19.88
C CYS A 18 -20.01 7.32 -20.23
N ILE A 19 -19.20 7.58 -21.28
CA ILE A 19 -18.03 6.77 -21.63
C ILE A 19 -16.79 7.15 -20.78
N GLN A 20 -16.79 8.31 -20.12
CA GLN A 20 -15.64 8.77 -19.32
C GLN A 20 -15.57 8.25 -17.88
N TYR A 21 -16.49 7.39 -17.45
CA TYR A 21 -16.36 6.68 -16.18
C TYR A 21 -16.29 5.17 -16.45
N ASP A 22 -15.07 4.63 -16.31
CA ASP A 22 -14.68 3.21 -16.34
C ASP A 22 -14.04 2.67 -17.66
N ASN A 23 -13.09 3.43 -18.24
CA ASN A 23 -12.23 2.99 -19.36
C ASN A 23 -11.15 1.96 -18.96
N GLN A 24 -11.34 1.18 -17.91
CA GLN A 24 -10.44 0.07 -17.58
C GLN A 24 -10.98 -1.21 -18.21
N TRP A 25 -10.12 -1.88 -18.99
CA TRP A 25 -10.42 -3.23 -19.46
C TRP A 25 -10.36 -4.17 -18.26
N HIS A 26 -11.30 -5.11 -18.21
CA HIS A 26 -11.40 -6.09 -17.13
C HIS A 26 -11.33 -7.51 -17.69
N TYR A 27 -10.76 -8.42 -16.92
CA TYR A 27 -10.91 -9.85 -17.17
C TYR A 27 -12.38 -10.24 -17.03
N SER A 28 -12.83 -11.20 -17.85
CA SER A 28 -14.21 -11.68 -17.84
C SER A 28 -14.50 -12.47 -16.57
N GLY A 29 -15.44 -12.03 -15.74
CA GLY A 29 -15.86 -12.76 -14.55
C GLY A 29 -16.50 -11.84 -13.50
N ASN A 30 -16.94 -12.43 -12.39
CA ASN A 30 -17.70 -11.70 -11.35
C ASN A 30 -16.83 -10.74 -10.53
N LEU A 31 -15.53 -11.00 -10.43
CA LEU A 31 -14.61 -10.15 -9.69
C LEU A 31 -14.26 -8.85 -10.43
N ARG A 32 -14.50 -8.79 -11.76
CA ARG A 32 -14.16 -7.66 -12.64
C ARG A 32 -12.74 -7.15 -12.35
N ILE A 33 -11.75 -8.03 -12.43
CA ILE A 33 -10.35 -7.69 -12.17
C ILE A 33 -9.83 -6.84 -13.34
N PRO A 34 -9.30 -5.62 -13.12
CA PRO A 34 -8.79 -4.78 -14.19
C PRO A 34 -7.49 -5.33 -14.74
N ILE A 35 -7.27 -5.11 -16.03
CA ILE A 35 -6.07 -5.52 -16.75
C ILE A 35 -4.98 -4.45 -16.55
N SER A 36 -3.81 -4.88 -16.12
CA SER A 36 -2.64 -3.99 -16.03
C SER A 36 -2.06 -3.72 -17.43
N LEU A 37 -2.01 -2.45 -17.82
CA LEU A 37 -1.58 -2.05 -19.17
C LEU A 37 -0.05 -1.96 -19.33
N ASP A 38 0.69 -1.84 -18.22
CA ASP A 38 2.13 -1.57 -18.22
C ASP A 38 2.99 -2.83 -17.95
N LEU A 39 2.39 -4.02 -17.96
CA LEU A 39 3.11 -5.29 -17.74
C LEU A 39 3.88 -5.74 -18.98
N LYS A 40 5.02 -6.41 -18.76
CA LYS A 40 5.67 -7.18 -19.82
C LYS A 40 4.78 -8.34 -20.22
N ARG A 41 4.98 -8.86 -21.43
CA ARG A 41 4.18 -9.98 -21.97
C ARG A 41 4.08 -11.18 -21.03
N GLU A 42 5.18 -11.61 -20.43
CA GLU A 42 5.19 -12.75 -19.50
C GLU A 42 4.38 -12.44 -18.23
N GLU A 43 4.59 -11.26 -17.64
CA GLU A 43 3.85 -10.79 -16.47
C GLU A 43 2.34 -10.68 -16.76
N ALA A 44 1.95 -10.21 -17.95
CA ALA A 44 0.55 -10.13 -18.37
C ALA A 44 -0.10 -11.51 -18.56
N ILE A 45 0.66 -12.52 -19.00
CA ILE A 45 0.20 -13.91 -19.07
C ILE A 45 -0.02 -14.47 -17.66
N ASP A 46 0.91 -14.22 -16.75
CA ASP A 46 0.80 -14.65 -15.35
C ASP A 46 -0.39 -13.97 -14.65
N GLU A 47 -0.59 -12.66 -14.87
CA GLU A 47 -1.73 -11.89 -14.35
C GLU A 47 -3.05 -12.46 -14.87
N ALA A 48 -3.14 -12.70 -16.18
CA ALA A 48 -4.34 -13.26 -16.80
C ALA A 48 -4.65 -14.66 -16.28
N SER A 49 -3.62 -15.51 -16.12
CA SER A 49 -3.78 -16.85 -15.57
C SER A 49 -4.25 -16.82 -14.12
N PHE A 50 -3.73 -15.90 -13.30
CA PHE A 50 -4.14 -15.79 -11.91
C PHE A 50 -5.54 -15.21 -11.78
N ALA A 51 -5.87 -14.17 -12.55
CA ALA A 51 -7.21 -13.61 -12.60
C ALA A 51 -8.25 -14.64 -13.03
N ALA A 52 -7.95 -15.48 -14.03
CA ALA A 52 -8.80 -16.58 -14.44
C ALA A 52 -9.01 -17.59 -13.30
N ASP A 53 -7.94 -18.06 -12.63
CA ASP A 53 -8.05 -19.02 -11.52
C ASP A 53 -8.94 -18.50 -10.38
N LEU A 54 -8.78 -17.24 -9.99
CA LEU A 54 -9.58 -16.62 -8.93
C LEU A 54 -11.06 -16.48 -9.30
N GLN A 55 -11.36 -16.27 -10.58
CA GLN A 55 -12.74 -16.12 -11.05
C GLN A 55 -13.43 -17.47 -11.24
N ASP A 56 -12.72 -18.45 -11.81
CA ASP A 56 -13.26 -19.78 -12.11
C ASP A 56 -13.38 -20.65 -10.84
N HIS A 57 -12.48 -20.46 -9.88
CA HIS A 57 -12.41 -21.24 -8.64
C HIS A 57 -12.60 -20.37 -7.39
N LEU A 58 -13.58 -19.45 -7.41
CA LEU A 58 -13.76 -18.45 -6.36
C LEU A 58 -13.88 -19.04 -4.95
N LEU A 59 -14.80 -19.99 -4.76
CA LEU A 59 -15.03 -20.63 -3.44
C LEU A 59 -13.82 -21.45 -2.97
N GLU A 60 -13.16 -22.17 -3.88
CA GLU A 60 -11.93 -22.90 -3.55
C GLU A 60 -10.79 -21.93 -3.19
N SER A 61 -10.70 -20.79 -3.86
CA SER A 61 -9.70 -19.76 -3.58
C SER A 61 -9.89 -19.12 -2.21
N GLU A 62 -11.13 -18.92 -1.78
CA GLU A 62 -11.45 -18.48 -0.41
C GLU A 62 -11.00 -19.51 0.62
N GLU A 63 -11.28 -20.79 0.38
CA GLU A 63 -10.88 -21.86 1.29
C GLU A 63 -9.35 -21.99 1.36
N ARG A 64 -8.67 -21.97 0.21
CA ARG A 64 -7.20 -21.94 0.14
C ARG A 64 -6.62 -20.76 0.92
N TYR A 65 -7.24 -19.58 0.83
CA TYR A 65 -6.83 -18.39 1.57
C TYR A 65 -7.01 -18.56 3.08
N ARG A 66 -8.15 -19.11 3.49
CA ARG A 66 -8.48 -19.38 4.90
C ARG A 66 -7.46 -20.33 5.54
N LEU A 67 -6.95 -21.30 4.77
CA LEU A 67 -5.95 -22.27 5.21
C LEU A 67 -4.51 -21.71 5.28
N LEU A 68 -4.24 -20.49 4.81
CA LEU A 68 -2.93 -19.86 5.00
C LEU A 68 -2.70 -19.56 6.49
N PRO A 69 -1.58 -20.02 7.10
CA PRO A 69 -1.35 -19.85 8.54
C PRO A 69 -1.44 -18.39 9.00
N ASP A 70 -0.86 -17.47 8.24
CA ASP A 70 -0.84 -16.04 8.56
C ASP A 70 -2.17 -15.31 8.28
N SER A 71 -3.15 -15.96 7.64
CA SER A 71 -4.49 -15.37 7.48
C SER A 71 -5.33 -15.49 8.75
N LEU A 72 -4.89 -16.28 9.74
CA LEU A 72 -5.63 -16.59 10.98
C LEU A 72 -7.04 -17.09 10.67
N ASN A 73 -7.14 -18.19 9.90
CA ASN A 73 -8.42 -18.74 9.45
C ASN A 73 -9.23 -17.70 8.66
N GLY A 74 -8.55 -16.92 7.81
CA GLY A 74 -9.14 -15.85 7.00
C GLY A 74 -9.57 -14.59 7.78
N LYS A 75 -9.27 -14.47 9.07
CA LYS A 75 -9.52 -13.26 9.87
C LYS A 75 -8.75 -12.04 9.33
N ILE A 76 -7.52 -12.25 8.90
CA ILE A 76 -6.67 -11.22 8.28
C ILE A 76 -6.92 -11.20 6.77
N ILE A 77 -7.32 -10.04 6.26
CA ILE A 77 -7.54 -9.74 4.85
C ILE A 77 -6.32 -8.98 4.32
N SER A 78 -5.43 -9.66 3.59
CA SER A 78 -4.16 -9.10 3.12
C SER A 78 -3.89 -9.47 1.66
N THR A 79 -3.68 -8.46 0.83
CA THR A 79 -3.28 -8.64 -0.59
C THR A 79 -1.98 -9.42 -0.71
N ASP A 80 -1.03 -9.19 0.20
CA ASP A 80 0.27 -9.85 0.12
C ASP A 80 0.15 -11.36 0.42
N LEU A 81 -0.72 -11.75 1.35
CA LEU A 81 -1.02 -13.16 1.61
C LEU A 81 -1.74 -13.79 0.41
N ALA A 82 -2.67 -13.08 -0.21
CA ALA A 82 -3.43 -13.59 -1.35
C ALA A 82 -2.57 -13.86 -2.59
N CYS A 83 -1.40 -13.22 -2.73
CA CYS A 83 -0.42 -13.58 -3.77
C CYS A 83 0.02 -15.05 -3.68
N HIS A 84 0.00 -15.67 -2.50
CA HIS A 84 0.31 -17.09 -2.31
C HIS A 84 -0.75 -18.05 -2.85
N LEU A 85 -1.90 -17.55 -3.32
CA LEU A 85 -2.87 -18.38 -4.03
C LEU A 85 -2.40 -18.72 -5.45
N TYR A 86 -1.51 -17.89 -6.02
CA TYR A 86 -0.96 -18.16 -7.34
C TYR A 86 0.12 -19.26 -7.24
N LYS A 87 -0.17 -20.43 -7.80
CA LYS A 87 0.69 -21.63 -7.66
C LYS A 87 2.16 -21.39 -8.03
N PRO A 88 2.50 -20.71 -9.15
CA PRO A 88 3.90 -20.42 -9.48
C PRO A 88 4.59 -19.52 -8.45
N PHE A 89 3.88 -18.57 -7.84
CA PHE A 89 4.42 -17.75 -6.76
C PHE A 89 4.64 -18.58 -5.48
N ALA A 90 3.67 -19.44 -5.14
CA ALA A 90 3.71 -20.25 -3.93
C ALA A 90 4.75 -21.38 -3.97
N ALA A 91 5.03 -21.94 -5.16
CA ALA A 91 5.96 -23.06 -5.34
C ALA A 91 7.44 -22.67 -5.16
N LEU A 92 7.76 -21.38 -5.15
CA LEU A 92 9.13 -20.90 -5.03
C LEU A 92 9.59 -20.88 -3.56
N SER A 93 10.69 -21.58 -3.30
CA SER A 93 11.28 -21.73 -1.97
C SER A 93 12.16 -20.55 -1.56
N ASN A 94 12.86 -19.95 -2.52
CA ASN A 94 13.55 -18.68 -2.32
C ASN A 94 12.72 -17.56 -2.92
N ALA A 95 12.94 -16.37 -2.43
CA ALA A 95 12.08 -15.27 -2.77
C ALA A 95 12.69 -14.23 -3.70
N LYS A 96 13.99 -14.34 -3.98
CA LYS A 96 14.59 -13.70 -5.17
C LYS A 96 13.81 -14.12 -6.42
N ASP A 97 13.38 -15.37 -6.51
CA ASP A 97 12.57 -15.88 -7.62
C ASP A 97 11.13 -15.37 -7.57
N ARG A 98 10.58 -15.11 -6.37
CA ARG A 98 9.21 -14.58 -6.21
C ARG A 98 9.07 -13.16 -6.75
N LEU A 99 10.17 -12.41 -6.87
CA LEU A 99 10.18 -11.09 -7.52
C LEU A 99 9.61 -11.13 -8.94
N LYS A 100 9.82 -12.22 -9.68
CA LYS A 100 9.32 -12.38 -11.06
C LYS A 100 7.81 -12.16 -11.15
N TYR A 101 7.08 -12.56 -10.11
CA TYR A 101 5.62 -12.56 -10.08
C TYR A 101 5.03 -11.38 -9.33
N PHE A 102 5.86 -10.49 -8.78
CA PHE A 102 5.40 -9.39 -7.92
C PHE A 102 4.38 -8.48 -8.61
N PHE A 103 4.63 -8.08 -9.86
CA PHE A 103 3.73 -7.18 -10.58
C PHE A 103 2.48 -7.89 -11.09
N SER A 104 2.59 -9.16 -11.46
CA SER A 104 1.49 -9.93 -12.06
C SER A 104 0.47 -10.45 -11.04
N THR A 105 0.85 -10.62 -9.77
CA THR A 105 -0.06 -11.15 -8.75
C THR A 105 -0.86 -10.09 -8.00
N ARG A 106 -0.35 -8.86 -7.89
CA ARG A 106 -0.90 -7.84 -6.98
C ARG A 106 -2.30 -7.36 -7.33
N ILE A 107 -2.58 -7.07 -8.60
CA ILE A 107 -3.89 -6.58 -9.02
C ILE A 107 -4.96 -7.66 -8.83
N PRO A 108 -4.78 -8.90 -9.32
CA PRO A 108 -5.75 -9.98 -9.06
C PRO A 108 -5.95 -10.24 -7.56
N ALA A 109 -4.86 -10.34 -6.78
CA ALA A 109 -4.93 -10.55 -5.34
C ALA A 109 -5.69 -9.42 -4.62
N SER A 110 -5.43 -8.16 -4.96
CA SER A 110 -6.09 -7.02 -4.31
C SER A 110 -7.59 -6.98 -4.58
N TRP A 111 -8.02 -7.32 -5.79
CA TRP A 111 -9.43 -7.35 -6.16
C TRP A 111 -10.16 -8.53 -5.53
N PHE A 112 -9.53 -9.70 -5.52
CA PHE A 112 -10.02 -10.84 -4.77
C PHE A 112 -10.19 -10.51 -3.28
N MET A 113 -9.20 -9.87 -2.64
CA MET A 113 -9.31 -9.51 -1.23
C MET A 113 -10.36 -8.44 -0.94
N ASN A 114 -10.65 -7.54 -1.90
CA ASN A 114 -11.79 -6.63 -1.78
C ASN A 114 -13.12 -7.39 -1.78
N TYR A 115 -13.26 -8.38 -2.66
CA TYR A 115 -14.44 -9.24 -2.69
C TYR A 115 -14.58 -10.02 -1.37
N VAL A 116 -13.53 -10.71 -0.93
CA VAL A 116 -13.53 -11.48 0.33
C VAL A 116 -13.88 -10.58 1.51
N TYR A 117 -13.32 -9.36 1.58
CA TYR A 117 -13.63 -8.40 2.63
C TYR A 117 -15.12 -8.10 2.73
N TYR A 118 -15.76 -7.65 1.64
CA TYR A 118 -17.17 -7.27 1.69
C TYR A 118 -18.10 -8.46 1.92
N LYS A 119 -17.80 -9.62 1.31
CA LYS A 119 -18.53 -10.86 1.57
C LYS A 119 -18.50 -11.20 3.06
N LYS A 120 -17.31 -11.18 3.65
CA LYS A 120 -17.09 -11.49 5.06
C LYS A 120 -17.82 -10.53 6.00
N LEU A 121 -17.89 -9.23 5.70
CA LEU A 121 -18.67 -8.28 6.49
C LEU A 121 -20.15 -8.65 6.51
N VAL A 122 -20.73 -9.02 5.36
CA VAL A 122 -22.14 -9.44 5.28
C VAL A 122 -22.37 -10.74 6.05
N GLU A 123 -21.50 -11.73 5.87
CA GLU A 123 -21.60 -13.01 6.59
C GLU A 123 -21.54 -12.83 8.12
N ILE A 124 -20.60 -12.01 8.60
CA ILE A 124 -20.47 -11.74 10.05
C ILE A 124 -21.71 -11.00 10.57
N LYS A 125 -22.20 -10.01 9.83
CA LYS A 125 -23.42 -9.28 10.18
C LYS A 125 -24.60 -10.22 10.33
N ASP A 126 -24.85 -11.05 9.32
CA ASP A 126 -25.98 -11.99 9.32
C ASP A 126 -25.87 -13.00 10.48
N LEU A 127 -24.67 -13.50 10.76
CA LEU A 127 -24.41 -14.42 11.88
C LEU A 127 -24.66 -13.73 13.24
N LYS A 128 -24.11 -12.53 13.45
CA LYS A 128 -24.25 -11.83 14.73
C LYS A 128 -25.67 -11.33 14.99
N GLU A 129 -26.39 -10.90 13.95
CA GLU A 129 -27.82 -10.57 14.05
C GLU A 129 -28.65 -11.80 14.48
N GLN A 130 -28.33 -13.00 13.97
CA GLN A 130 -28.99 -14.25 14.39
C GLN A 130 -28.68 -14.63 15.84
N GLU A 131 -27.47 -14.35 16.31
CA GLU A 131 -27.02 -14.60 17.68
C GLU A 131 -27.47 -13.51 18.69
N GLY A 132 -28.12 -12.43 18.21
CA GLY A 132 -28.51 -11.30 19.04
C GLY A 132 -27.31 -10.49 19.56
N GLN A 133 -26.16 -10.57 18.88
CA GLN A 133 -24.97 -9.78 19.19
C GLN A 133 -25.01 -8.46 18.42
N GLU A 134 -24.86 -7.35 19.14
CA GLU A 134 -24.94 -6.02 18.55
C GLU A 134 -23.58 -5.47 18.12
N LYS A 135 -22.47 -6.00 18.65
CA LYS A 135 -21.13 -5.44 18.44
C LYS A 135 -20.33 -6.21 17.41
N MET A 136 -19.85 -5.50 16.40
CA MET A 136 -19.03 -6.05 15.32
C MET A 136 -17.85 -5.13 15.07
N ASN A 137 -16.63 -5.66 15.07
CA ASN A 137 -15.42 -4.85 15.08
C ASN A 137 -14.58 -5.13 13.83
N VAL A 138 -14.22 -4.08 13.10
CA VAL A 138 -13.25 -4.13 12.00
C VAL A 138 -12.04 -3.30 12.34
N VAL A 139 -10.86 -3.92 12.26
CA VAL A 139 -9.59 -3.22 12.43
C VAL A 139 -8.90 -3.06 11.09
N PHE A 140 -8.54 -1.84 10.73
CA PHE A 140 -7.67 -1.54 9.60
C PHE A 140 -6.25 -1.35 10.10
N LEU A 141 -5.32 -2.21 9.69
CA LEU A 141 -3.90 -1.93 9.86
C LEU A 141 -3.43 -1.04 8.72
N ALA A 142 -2.69 0.02 9.07
CA ALA A 142 -2.22 1.04 8.15
C ALA A 142 -0.74 1.37 8.41
N GLY A 143 -0.03 1.80 7.35
CA GLY A 143 1.41 2.08 7.42
C GLY A 143 2.16 1.62 6.18
N GLY A 144 3.16 2.39 5.77
CA GLY A 144 4.01 2.07 4.62
C GLY A 144 4.74 0.74 4.76
N ASP A 145 5.24 0.18 3.66
CA ASP A 145 6.02 -1.05 3.71
C ASP A 145 7.24 -0.92 4.64
N GLY A 146 7.54 -1.96 5.41
CA GLY A 146 8.62 -1.94 6.42
C GLY A 146 8.31 -1.17 7.71
N SER A 147 7.12 -0.56 7.84
CA SER A 147 6.71 0.13 9.08
C SER A 147 6.53 -0.78 10.29
N GLY A 148 6.39 -2.09 10.08
CA GLY A 148 6.25 -3.06 11.16
C GLY A 148 4.81 -3.24 11.67
N LYS A 149 3.78 -2.96 10.86
CA LYS A 149 2.35 -3.14 11.21
C LYS A 149 2.07 -4.38 12.07
N THR A 150 2.40 -5.56 11.54
CA THR A 150 2.15 -6.85 12.21
C THR A 150 2.99 -7.01 13.48
N SER A 151 4.27 -6.65 13.43
CA SER A 151 5.18 -6.81 14.57
C SER A 151 4.83 -5.88 15.73
N ALA A 152 4.51 -4.62 15.44
CA ALA A 152 4.15 -3.62 16.45
C ALA A 152 2.85 -3.98 17.18
N VAL A 153 1.84 -4.40 16.41
CA VAL A 153 0.56 -4.84 16.97
C VAL A 153 0.72 -6.09 17.85
N ARG A 154 1.48 -7.09 17.39
CA ARG A 154 1.75 -8.31 18.19
C ARG A 154 2.53 -7.98 19.45
N TYR A 155 3.54 -7.11 19.33
CA TYR A 155 4.37 -6.71 20.46
C TYR A 155 3.57 -6.01 21.56
N LEU A 156 2.67 -5.09 21.17
CA LEU A 156 1.82 -4.37 22.11
C LEU A 156 0.69 -5.23 22.70
N GLY A 157 0.44 -6.44 22.17
CA GLY A 157 -0.61 -7.34 22.64
C GLY A 157 -1.98 -6.67 22.65
N LEU A 158 -2.27 -5.81 21.66
CA LEU A 158 -3.47 -4.96 21.70
C LEU A 158 -4.74 -5.83 21.67
N PRO A 159 -5.59 -5.80 22.71
CA PRO A 159 -6.79 -6.64 22.79
C PRO A 159 -7.76 -6.41 21.62
N ILE A 160 -7.72 -5.22 21.04
CA ILE A 160 -8.55 -4.84 19.89
C ILE A 160 -8.34 -5.74 18.66
N ILE A 161 -7.15 -6.33 18.52
CA ILE A 161 -6.81 -7.24 17.42
C ILE A 161 -7.32 -8.64 17.68
N GLU A 162 -7.31 -9.07 18.94
CA GLU A 162 -7.93 -10.33 19.37
C GLU A 162 -9.45 -10.26 19.22
N ASN A 163 -10.05 -9.12 19.59
CA ASN A 163 -11.50 -8.90 19.56
C ASN A 163 -12.06 -8.44 18.20
N ALA A 164 -11.20 -8.16 17.21
CA ALA A 164 -11.64 -7.86 15.86
C ALA A 164 -12.37 -9.07 15.25
N ASP A 165 -13.42 -8.84 14.48
CA ASP A 165 -14.04 -9.88 13.64
C ASP A 165 -13.33 -9.98 12.29
N VAL A 166 -12.85 -8.84 11.77
CA VAL A 166 -12.06 -8.74 10.54
C VAL A 166 -10.89 -7.79 10.76
N ILE A 167 -9.70 -8.20 10.31
CA ILE A 167 -8.52 -7.33 10.27
C ILE A 167 -8.17 -7.11 8.80
N ARG A 168 -8.25 -5.86 8.33
CA ARG A 168 -7.83 -5.50 6.99
C ARG A 168 -6.41 -4.94 7.01
N ASP A 169 -5.47 -5.71 6.48
CA ASP A 169 -4.08 -5.29 6.33
C ASP A 169 -3.90 -4.49 5.04
N ALA A 170 -3.72 -3.17 5.19
CA ALA A 170 -3.52 -2.27 4.09
C ALA A 170 -2.33 -1.33 4.35
N THR A 171 -1.75 -0.81 3.28
CA THR A 171 -0.78 0.30 3.40
C THR A 171 -1.49 1.62 3.68
N MET A 172 -2.77 1.73 3.33
CA MET A 172 -3.51 2.98 3.20
C MET A 172 -2.91 4.00 2.21
N SER A 173 -2.15 3.54 1.21
CA SER A 173 -1.47 4.43 0.24
C SER A 173 -2.24 4.75 -1.05
N SER A 174 -3.37 4.09 -1.30
CA SER A 174 -4.31 4.43 -2.39
C SER A 174 -4.97 5.80 -2.20
N SER A 175 -5.94 6.19 -3.03
CA SER A 175 -6.60 7.50 -2.86
C SER A 175 -7.38 7.59 -1.55
N PHE A 176 -7.44 8.79 -0.97
CA PHE A 176 -8.29 9.09 0.18
C PHE A 176 -9.75 8.67 -0.05
N GLU A 177 -10.32 9.03 -1.20
CA GLU A 177 -11.71 8.68 -1.57
C GLU A 177 -11.96 7.18 -1.60
N TYR A 178 -10.97 6.37 -1.96
CA TYR A 178 -11.10 4.92 -1.90
C TYR A 178 -11.24 4.43 -0.46
N HIS A 179 -10.33 4.83 0.43
CA HIS A 179 -10.36 4.39 1.83
C HIS A 179 -11.58 4.91 2.56
N LYS A 180 -11.95 6.18 2.32
CA LYS A 180 -13.17 6.78 2.84
C LYS A 180 -14.40 5.92 2.47
N LYS A 181 -14.58 5.58 1.20
CA LYS A 181 -15.72 4.75 0.75
C LYS A 181 -15.72 3.36 1.37
N VAL A 182 -14.54 2.74 1.54
CA VAL A 182 -14.43 1.43 2.20
C VAL A 182 -14.88 1.52 3.65
N ILE A 183 -14.46 2.55 4.38
CA ILE A 183 -14.83 2.78 5.79
C ILE A 183 -16.32 3.12 5.91
N GLU A 184 -16.84 4.03 5.08
CA GLU A 184 -18.28 4.38 5.05
C GLU A 184 -19.15 3.13 4.87
N LYS A 185 -18.82 2.27 3.88
CA LYS A 185 -19.54 1.00 3.68
C LYS A 185 -19.44 0.04 4.86
N THR A 186 -18.33 0.08 5.59
CA THR A 186 -18.13 -0.77 6.76
C THR A 186 -19.03 -0.30 7.91
N LEU A 187 -19.09 1.03 8.12
CA LEU A 187 -20.00 1.65 9.09
C LEU A 187 -21.48 1.46 8.73
N GLU A 188 -21.83 1.56 7.44
CA GLU A 188 -23.19 1.31 6.93
C GLU A 188 -23.70 -0.11 7.24
N LEU A 189 -22.78 -1.07 7.38
CA LEU A 189 -23.09 -2.45 7.78
C LEU A 189 -23.17 -2.63 9.31
N GLY A 190 -23.03 -1.56 10.09
CA GLY A 190 -23.15 -1.56 11.55
C GLY A 190 -21.88 -1.97 12.29
N PHE A 191 -20.73 -2.01 11.62
CA PHE A 191 -19.46 -2.32 12.28
C PHE A 191 -18.88 -1.09 12.98
N GLU A 192 -18.31 -1.29 14.17
CA GLU A 192 -17.35 -0.39 14.79
C GLU A 192 -16.01 -0.51 14.02
N VAL A 193 -15.41 0.63 13.69
CA VAL A 193 -14.17 0.69 12.91
C VAL A 193 -13.05 1.27 13.76
N THR A 194 -11.90 0.60 13.76
CA THR A 194 -10.65 1.14 14.30
C THR A 194 -9.55 1.13 13.25
N ILE A 195 -8.85 2.24 13.09
CA ILE A 195 -7.65 2.33 12.25
C ILE A 195 -6.43 2.35 13.15
N ILE A 196 -5.55 1.37 12.98
CA ILE A 196 -4.24 1.32 13.64
C ILE A 196 -3.18 1.70 12.62
N TYR A 197 -2.66 2.92 12.71
CA TYR A 197 -1.57 3.39 11.86
C TYR A 197 -0.22 3.23 12.56
N VAL A 198 0.68 2.47 11.95
CA VAL A 198 2.04 2.31 12.45
C VAL A 198 2.97 3.27 11.71
N PHE A 199 3.44 4.28 12.43
CA PHE A 199 4.44 5.21 11.94
C PHE A 199 5.84 4.63 12.12
N ARG A 200 6.63 4.66 11.06
CA ARG A 200 8.07 4.40 11.11
C ARG A 200 8.79 5.33 10.12
N PRO A 201 9.92 5.95 10.51
CA PRO A 201 10.73 6.73 9.58
C PRO A 201 11.13 5.92 8.36
N ILE A 202 11.14 6.57 7.20
CA ILE A 202 11.42 5.92 5.92
C ILE A 202 12.81 5.25 5.91
N GLU A 203 13.77 5.79 6.64
CA GLU A 203 15.13 5.29 6.78
C GLU A 203 15.12 3.89 7.41
N LEU A 204 14.48 3.76 8.57
CA LEU A 204 14.35 2.48 9.28
C LEU A 204 13.42 1.51 8.55
N ALA A 205 12.40 2.03 7.86
CA ALA A 205 11.52 1.22 7.05
C ALA A 205 12.25 0.65 5.82
N LEU A 206 13.16 1.41 5.22
CA LEU A 206 13.97 0.94 4.09
C LEU A 206 14.94 -0.16 4.54
N GLU A 207 15.61 0.01 5.68
CA GLU A 207 16.42 -1.04 6.31
C GLU A 207 15.62 -2.33 6.49
N ALA A 208 14.42 -2.23 7.06
CA ALA A 208 13.56 -3.40 7.23
C ALA A 208 13.14 -4.03 5.90
N ASN A 209 12.90 -3.25 4.85
CA ASN A 209 12.60 -3.79 3.52
C ASN A 209 13.83 -4.46 2.88
N ILE A 210 15.04 -3.95 3.11
CA ILE A 210 16.29 -4.58 2.64
C ILE A 210 16.47 -5.93 3.35
N SER A 211 16.34 -5.97 4.69
CA SER A 211 16.38 -7.23 5.45
C SER A 211 15.36 -8.23 4.93
N ARG A 212 14.11 -7.80 4.69
CA ARG A 212 13.07 -8.65 4.10
C ARG A 212 13.34 -9.07 2.66
N ALA A 213 14.03 -8.24 1.88
CA ALA A 213 14.49 -8.61 0.56
C ALA A 213 15.61 -9.67 0.61
N GLU A 214 16.38 -9.74 1.69
CA GLU A 214 17.43 -10.74 1.87
C GLU A 214 16.87 -12.05 2.46
N GLU A 215 16.04 -11.93 3.50
CA GLU A 215 15.47 -13.07 4.25
C GLU A 215 14.26 -13.69 3.55
N GLU A 216 13.31 -12.84 3.15
CA GLU A 216 12.02 -13.25 2.59
C GLU A 216 11.95 -13.02 1.09
N GLY A 217 13.04 -12.56 0.44
CA GLY A 217 13.17 -12.18 -0.98
C GLY A 217 12.10 -11.24 -1.51
N ARG A 218 11.43 -10.54 -0.59
CA ARG A 218 10.35 -9.62 -0.91
C ARG A 218 10.94 -8.24 -1.19
N ILE A 219 11.29 -8.00 -2.45
CA ILE A 219 11.78 -6.69 -2.89
C ILE A 219 10.59 -5.82 -3.30
N ARG A 220 10.55 -4.59 -2.78
CA ARG A 220 9.70 -3.51 -3.31
C ARG A 220 10.57 -2.38 -3.85
N PRO A 221 10.22 -1.75 -4.99
CA PRO A 221 10.95 -0.58 -5.48
C PRO A 221 10.95 0.55 -4.44
N ILE A 222 12.09 1.23 -4.26
CA ILE A 222 12.21 2.37 -3.31
C ILE A 222 11.12 3.41 -3.57
N GLY A 223 10.81 3.70 -4.82
CA GLY A 223 9.72 4.62 -5.19
C GLY A 223 8.35 4.20 -4.65
N GLU A 224 8.02 2.91 -4.69
CA GLU A 224 6.77 2.40 -4.12
C GLU A 224 6.76 2.50 -2.59
N ILE A 225 7.90 2.23 -1.94
CA ILE A 225 8.02 2.36 -0.48
C ILE A 225 7.82 3.83 -0.08
N VAL A 226 8.50 4.76 -0.76
CA VAL A 226 8.35 6.22 -0.56
C VAL A 226 6.90 6.64 -0.75
N ASP A 227 6.27 6.23 -1.85
CA ASP A 227 4.87 6.53 -2.13
C ASP A 227 3.93 5.95 -1.07
N ALA A 228 4.19 4.73 -0.62
CA ALA A 228 3.41 4.09 0.42
C ALA A 228 3.47 4.87 1.74
N HIS A 229 4.68 5.23 2.18
CA HIS A 229 4.89 6.00 3.40
C HIS A 229 4.28 7.39 3.34
N TYR A 230 4.59 8.15 2.29
CA TYR A 230 4.07 9.50 2.10
C TYR A 230 2.54 9.49 2.04
N ARG A 231 1.94 8.72 1.13
CA ARG A 231 0.49 8.74 0.93
C ARG A 231 -0.29 8.18 2.12
N ALA A 232 0.24 7.14 2.79
CA ALA A 232 -0.42 6.57 3.96
C ALA A 232 -0.58 7.60 5.08
N GLN A 233 0.49 8.34 5.40
CA GLN A 233 0.42 9.38 6.43
C GLN A 233 -0.58 10.48 6.05
N GLN A 234 -0.50 10.98 4.80
CA GLN A 234 -1.42 12.01 4.31
C GLN A 234 -2.88 11.56 4.37
N ASN A 235 -3.16 10.31 4.02
CA ASN A 235 -4.51 9.77 4.07
C ASN A 235 -5.00 9.57 5.49
N VAL A 236 -4.16 9.06 6.40
CA VAL A 236 -4.56 8.85 7.80
C VAL A 236 -4.90 10.17 8.47
N VAL A 237 -4.10 11.23 8.27
CA VAL A 237 -4.43 12.57 8.79
C VAL A 237 -5.79 13.04 8.26
N LYS A 238 -6.03 12.94 6.95
CA LYS A 238 -7.33 13.30 6.35
C LYS A 238 -8.49 12.45 6.85
N LEU A 239 -8.27 11.16 7.12
CA LEU A 239 -9.28 10.26 7.65
C LEU A 239 -9.63 10.63 9.10
N ILE A 240 -8.63 10.97 9.92
CA ILE A 240 -8.86 11.46 11.29
C ILE A 240 -9.72 12.72 11.26
N GLU A 241 -9.36 13.69 10.43
CA GLU A 241 -10.12 14.93 10.26
C GLU A 241 -11.54 14.70 9.75
N PHE A 242 -11.72 13.75 8.81
CA PHE A 242 -13.01 13.51 8.17
C PHE A 242 -13.99 12.72 9.05
N PHE A 243 -13.53 11.62 9.66
CA PHE A 243 -14.38 10.76 10.46
C PHE A 243 -14.51 11.24 11.90
N GLY A 244 -13.48 11.90 12.46
CA GLY A 244 -13.45 12.31 13.86
C GLY A 244 -13.84 11.16 14.78
N ASP A 245 -14.74 11.42 15.72
CA ASP A 245 -15.18 10.46 16.72
C ASP A 245 -16.09 9.33 16.19
N LYS A 246 -16.38 9.28 14.88
CA LYS A 246 -17.18 8.20 14.28
C LYS A 246 -16.43 6.86 14.24
N ILE A 247 -15.10 6.90 14.24
CA ILE A 247 -14.24 5.71 14.24
C ILE A 247 -13.07 5.94 15.18
N GLU A 248 -12.49 4.87 15.70
CA GLU A 248 -11.33 4.96 16.57
C GLU A 248 -10.04 5.03 15.74
N PHE A 249 -9.09 5.85 16.20
CA PHE A 249 -7.77 5.95 15.59
C PHE A 249 -6.70 5.69 16.65
N LEU A 250 -5.86 4.70 16.39
CA LEU A 250 -4.67 4.41 17.17
C LEU A 250 -3.44 4.67 16.29
N VAL A 251 -2.54 5.53 16.76
CA VAL A 251 -1.25 5.73 16.12
C VAL A 251 -0.17 5.11 16.98
N ILE A 252 0.66 4.28 16.36
CA ILE A 252 1.80 3.64 17.01
C ILE A 252 3.08 4.31 16.52
N ASP A 253 3.88 4.81 17.44
CA ASP A 253 5.24 5.28 17.16
C ASP A 253 6.21 4.09 17.19
N ASN A 254 6.75 3.75 16.01
CA ASN A 254 7.76 2.71 15.82
C ASN A 254 9.10 3.30 15.33
N ARG A 255 9.50 4.46 15.87
CA ARG A 255 10.77 5.14 15.52
C ARG A 255 12.04 4.54 16.13
N ARG A 256 11.93 3.71 17.16
CA ARG A 256 13.07 3.32 18.01
C ARG A 256 13.24 1.81 18.07
N SER A 257 13.71 1.29 19.21
CA SER A 257 13.80 -0.14 19.45
C SER A 257 12.40 -0.73 19.60
N PHE A 258 12.29 -2.06 19.47
CA PHE A 258 11.04 -2.76 19.77
C PHE A 258 10.53 -2.47 21.19
N GLN A 259 11.43 -2.15 22.14
CA GLN A 259 11.08 -1.82 23.53
C GLN A 259 10.43 -0.44 23.69
N ASP A 260 10.53 0.42 22.69
CA ASP A 260 10.03 1.80 22.71
C ASP A 260 8.76 1.98 21.87
N ILE A 261 8.21 0.89 21.33
CA ILE A 261 6.95 0.93 20.58
C ILE A 261 5.83 1.29 21.55
N HIS A 262 5.10 2.36 21.25
CA HIS A 262 3.99 2.83 22.09
C HIS A 262 2.87 3.44 21.25
N VAL A 263 1.67 3.45 21.84
CA VAL A 263 0.53 4.19 21.30
C VAL A 263 0.69 5.66 21.65
N VAL A 264 0.41 6.53 20.67
CA VAL A 264 0.54 7.98 20.80
C VAL A 264 -0.76 8.58 21.33
N ASP A 265 -0.66 9.43 22.36
CA ASP A 265 -1.81 10.07 23.00
C ASP A 265 -2.53 11.09 22.10
N ASN A 266 -1.78 11.87 21.31
CA ASN A 266 -2.33 12.83 20.35
C ASN A 266 -1.91 12.49 18.91
N PRO A 267 -2.65 11.60 18.21
CA PRO A 267 -2.38 11.18 16.84
C PRO A 267 -2.15 12.31 15.85
N VAL A 268 -3.00 13.34 15.84
CA VAL A 268 -2.92 14.42 14.85
C VAL A 268 -1.69 15.28 15.09
N GLU A 269 -1.47 15.72 16.32
CA GLU A 269 -0.30 16.51 16.69
C GLU A 269 1.00 15.76 16.36
N PHE A 270 1.07 14.47 16.69
CA PHE A 270 2.22 13.65 16.35
C PHE A 270 2.44 13.54 14.85
N LEU A 271 1.41 13.15 14.09
CA LEU A 271 1.54 12.93 12.64
C LEU A 271 1.78 14.20 11.85
N THR A 272 1.41 15.37 12.38
CA THR A 272 1.61 16.68 11.76
C THR A 272 2.82 17.44 12.32
N SER A 273 3.51 16.88 13.31
CA SER A 273 4.75 17.46 13.85
C SER A 273 5.85 17.53 12.80
N THR A 274 6.73 18.53 12.90
CA THR A 274 7.83 18.74 11.94
C THR A 274 8.82 17.57 11.87
N GLU A 275 8.93 16.77 12.92
CA GLU A 275 9.81 15.61 12.96
C GLU A 275 9.26 14.41 12.19
N VAL A 276 7.93 14.25 12.19
CA VAL A 276 7.22 13.04 11.75
C VAL A 276 6.54 13.26 10.40
N TYR A 277 6.04 14.47 10.16
CA TYR A 277 5.25 14.77 8.97
C TYR A 277 6.10 14.81 7.70
N TYR A 278 5.69 14.01 6.73
CA TYR A 278 6.26 14.02 5.39
C TYR A 278 5.66 15.17 4.58
N MET A 279 6.31 16.34 4.64
CA MET A 279 5.88 17.55 3.94
C MET A 279 5.75 17.38 2.42
N SER A 280 6.62 16.57 1.81
CA SER A 280 6.53 16.28 0.38
C SER A 280 7.09 14.89 0.08
N ARG A 281 6.60 14.28 -1.00
CA ARG A 281 7.14 13.03 -1.53
C ARG A 281 8.64 13.14 -1.83
N GLU A 282 9.10 14.30 -2.30
CA GLU A 282 10.50 14.53 -2.63
C GLU A 282 11.40 14.46 -1.38
N ILE A 283 10.95 15.02 -0.25
CA ILE A 283 11.69 14.94 1.01
C ILE A 283 11.84 13.48 1.45
N VAL A 284 10.76 12.70 1.39
CA VAL A 284 10.78 11.26 1.73
C VAL A 284 11.70 10.50 0.79
N MET A 285 11.66 10.80 -0.52
CA MET A 285 12.56 10.21 -1.50
C MET A 285 14.03 10.52 -1.19
N ASN A 286 14.36 11.78 -0.91
CA ASN A 286 15.73 12.19 -0.60
C ASN A 286 16.25 11.50 0.66
N ARG A 287 15.43 11.35 1.70
CA ARG A 287 15.75 10.59 2.93
C ARG A 287 16.02 9.12 2.61
N ALA A 288 15.18 8.49 1.80
CA ALA A 288 15.35 7.10 1.38
C ALA A 288 16.63 6.90 0.56
N LEU A 289 16.90 7.77 -0.42
CA LEU A 289 18.10 7.71 -1.25
C LEU A 289 19.37 7.93 -0.43
N LEU A 290 19.35 8.88 0.51
CA LEU A 290 20.49 9.13 1.40
C LEU A 290 20.79 7.90 2.27
N THR A 291 19.75 7.27 2.83
CA THR A 291 19.88 6.04 3.62
C THR A 291 20.52 4.93 2.81
N TYR A 292 19.99 4.69 1.60
CA TYR A 292 20.55 3.71 0.68
C TYR A 292 22.02 4.02 0.34
N ALA A 293 22.33 5.29 0.05
CA ALA A 293 23.69 5.71 -0.26
C ALA A 293 24.67 5.49 0.90
N LYS A 294 24.26 5.81 2.13
CA LYS A 294 25.06 5.59 3.34
C LYS A 294 25.33 4.12 3.66
N GLN A 295 24.43 3.22 3.28
CA GLN A 295 24.61 1.78 3.46
C GLN A 295 25.51 1.16 2.37
N ASN A 296 25.66 1.82 1.24
CA ASN A 296 26.39 1.32 0.07
C ASN A 296 27.59 2.23 -0.28
N LYS A 297 28.28 2.77 0.74
CA LYS A 297 29.41 3.70 0.57
C LYS A 297 30.57 3.16 -0.28
N GLU A 298 30.73 1.84 -0.34
CA GLU A 298 31.73 1.21 -1.20
C GLU A 298 31.36 1.29 -2.70
N GLU A 299 30.07 1.41 -3.01
CA GLU A 299 29.57 1.48 -4.39
C GLU A 299 29.13 2.90 -4.82
N ILE A 300 28.94 3.82 -3.87
CA ILE A 300 28.42 5.18 -4.10
C ILE A 300 29.43 6.21 -3.59
N SER A 301 29.79 7.16 -4.44
CA SER A 301 30.82 8.15 -4.12
C SER A 301 30.37 9.19 -3.07
N GLU A 302 31.29 9.60 -2.20
CA GLU A 302 31.05 10.58 -1.13
C GLU A 302 30.39 11.89 -1.61
N PRO A 303 30.77 12.48 -2.78
CA PRO A 303 30.10 13.68 -3.29
C PRO A 303 28.60 13.51 -3.57
N ILE A 304 28.13 12.28 -3.90
CA ILE A 304 26.69 12.02 -4.07
C ILE A 304 25.98 12.06 -2.72
N ILE A 305 26.62 11.54 -1.67
CA ILE A 305 26.10 11.57 -0.30
C ILE A 305 25.99 13.02 0.18
N GLU A 306 27.04 13.82 0.02
CA GLU A 306 27.06 15.24 0.39
C GLU A 306 25.95 16.04 -0.31
N VAL A 307 25.69 15.78 -1.60
CA VAL A 307 24.61 16.44 -2.36
C VAL A 307 23.23 16.09 -1.80
N LEU A 308 23.01 14.81 -1.45
CA LEU A 308 21.73 14.37 -0.87
C LEU A 308 21.52 14.99 0.53
N GLU A 309 22.56 15.08 1.35
CA GLU A 309 22.53 15.77 2.64
C GLU A 309 22.23 17.26 2.49
N HIS A 310 22.92 17.93 1.56
CA HIS A 310 22.69 19.34 1.28
C HIS A 310 21.25 19.62 0.82
N LYS A 311 20.69 18.80 -0.08
CA LYS A 311 19.29 18.92 -0.50
C LYS A 311 18.30 18.75 0.64
N LEU A 312 18.54 17.79 1.53
CA LEU A 312 17.68 17.59 2.70
C LEU A 312 17.74 18.79 3.64
N ASN A 313 18.93 19.32 3.91
CA ASN A 313 19.12 20.51 4.73
C ASN A 313 18.40 21.72 4.12
N LEU A 314 18.54 21.95 2.80
CA LEU A 314 17.82 23.01 2.10
C LEU A 314 16.30 22.85 2.16
N SER A 315 15.78 21.61 2.09
CA SER A 315 14.34 21.35 2.17
C SER A 315 13.77 21.46 3.59
N SER A 316 14.62 21.35 4.61
CA SER A 316 14.25 21.54 6.02
C SER A 316 14.22 23.01 6.45
N THR A 317 14.98 23.86 5.76
CA THR A 317 14.87 25.32 5.86
C THR A 317 13.80 25.82 4.88
N ASN A 318 12.83 26.63 5.29
CA ASN A 318 11.77 27.19 4.45
C ASN A 318 12.30 28.07 3.28
N ILE A 319 12.94 27.49 2.27
CA ILE A 319 13.38 28.18 1.06
C ILE A 319 12.36 27.90 -0.04
N GLN A 320 11.79 28.99 -0.57
CA GLN A 320 10.75 28.96 -1.59
C GLN A 320 11.19 28.14 -2.82
N ALA A 321 10.31 27.25 -3.29
CA ALA A 321 10.50 26.29 -4.36
C ALA A 321 10.92 26.84 -5.76
N ASN A 322 11.18 28.14 -5.88
CA ASN A 322 11.49 28.79 -7.16
C ASN A 322 12.97 28.69 -7.56
N ASP A 323 13.89 28.47 -6.63
CA ASP A 323 15.34 28.40 -6.93
C ASP A 323 15.82 27.03 -7.43
N LEU A 324 15.00 25.97 -7.35
CA LEU A 324 15.39 24.59 -7.67
C LEU A 324 15.19 24.19 -9.16
N ASN A 325 14.57 25.05 -9.98
CA ASN A 325 13.98 24.64 -11.26
C ASN A 325 14.96 24.54 -12.44
N GLN A 326 16.13 25.19 -12.42
CA GLN A 326 17.08 25.13 -13.55
C GLN A 326 18.22 24.15 -13.35
N GLU A 327 18.80 24.07 -12.15
CA GLU A 327 19.84 23.06 -11.87
C GLU A 327 19.22 21.67 -11.64
N GLY A 328 18.05 21.58 -10.99
CA GLY A 328 17.38 20.32 -10.69
C GLY A 328 17.12 19.44 -11.92
N ALA A 329 16.72 20.04 -13.04
CA ALA A 329 16.43 19.32 -14.29
C ALA A 329 17.67 18.63 -14.91
N HIS A 330 18.84 19.25 -14.80
CA HIS A 330 20.10 18.67 -15.28
C HIS A 330 20.53 17.46 -14.42
N TRP A 331 20.33 17.56 -13.10
CA TRP A 331 20.72 16.52 -12.14
C TRP A 331 19.74 15.34 -12.05
N PHE A 332 18.45 15.56 -12.32
CA PHE A 332 17.46 14.47 -12.45
C PHE A 332 17.88 13.44 -13.51
N LYS A 333 18.58 13.87 -14.57
CA LYS A 333 19.13 12.98 -15.60
C LYS A 333 20.25 12.09 -15.04
N HIS A 334 21.07 12.59 -14.11
CA HIS A 334 22.12 11.82 -13.45
C HIS A 334 21.57 10.87 -12.37
N ILE A 335 20.59 11.31 -11.58
CA ILE A 335 19.92 10.44 -10.59
C ILE A 335 19.11 9.34 -11.27
N ARG A 336 18.42 9.64 -12.38
CA ARG A 336 17.73 8.63 -13.18
C ARG A 336 18.72 7.62 -13.75
N LYS A 337 19.86 8.08 -14.26
CA LYS A 337 20.97 7.20 -14.68
C LYS A 337 21.52 6.35 -13.52
N LEU A 338 21.59 6.88 -12.30
CA LEU A 338 22.00 6.14 -11.11
C LEU A 338 20.96 5.08 -10.72
N ILE A 339 19.67 5.44 -10.70
CA ILE A 339 18.55 4.51 -10.46
C ILE A 339 18.54 3.39 -11.51
N ASP A 340 18.72 3.74 -12.78
CA ASP A 340 18.80 2.77 -13.89
C ASP A 340 20.06 1.88 -13.76
N THR A 341 21.18 2.43 -13.31
CA THR A 341 22.43 1.68 -13.08
C THR A 341 22.32 0.74 -11.88
N LEU A 342 21.67 1.17 -10.80
CA LEU A 342 21.39 0.35 -9.63
C LEU A 342 20.40 -0.76 -9.97
N ALA A 343 19.34 -0.46 -10.73
CA ALA A 343 18.40 -1.46 -11.24
C ALA A 343 19.08 -2.50 -12.15
N MET A 344 20.07 -2.10 -12.97
CA MET A 344 20.86 -3.01 -13.78
C MET A 344 21.83 -3.88 -12.96
N LYS A 345 22.47 -3.33 -11.91
CA LYS A 345 23.35 -4.09 -11.01
C LYS A 345 22.62 -5.14 -10.19
N PHE A 346 21.39 -4.85 -9.73
CA PHE A 346 20.51 -5.85 -9.11
C PHE A 346 20.19 -7.02 -10.06
N LYS A 347 20.06 -6.74 -11.36
CA LYS A 347 19.90 -7.77 -12.41
C LYS A 347 21.17 -8.60 -12.62
N ALA A 348 22.35 -8.00 -12.51
CA ALA A 348 23.64 -8.65 -12.73
C ALA A 348 24.08 -9.56 -11.55
N LYS A 349 23.87 -9.15 -10.30
CA LYS A 349 23.99 -10.04 -9.11
C LYS A 349 22.88 -11.13 -9.07
N GLY A 350 21.96 -11.08 -10.04
CA GLY A 350 20.90 -12.07 -10.30
C GLY A 350 21.38 -13.37 -10.96
N HIS A 351 22.50 -13.34 -11.68
CA HIS A 351 22.94 -14.40 -12.61
C HIS A 351 24.36 -14.93 -12.32
N ALA A 352 24.85 -14.77 -11.09
CA ALA A 352 26.09 -15.43 -10.63
C ALA A 352 25.75 -16.60 -9.72
#